data_AF-A0A9D9L8C4-F1
#
_entry.id   AF-A0A9D9L8C4-F1
#
_cell.length_a   1.000
_cell.length_b   1.000
_cell.length_c   1.000
_cell.angle_alpha   90.00
_cell.angle_beta   90.00
_cell.angle_gamma   90.00
#
_symmetry.space_group_name_H-M   'P 1'
#
loop_
_entity.id
_entity.type
_entity.pdbx_description
1 polymer ?
#
loop_
_entity_poly.entity_id
_entity_poly.type
_entity_poly.pdbx_seq_one_letter_code
_entity_poly.pdbx_strand_id
1 'polypeptide(L)'
;MFNLPDPTKNPDWKIAEAAEQHMKTPQQLAAEIGVLPEELIPYGRQLAKIDQKMILKRLANCKQGKFIDVTAITPTPLGEGKSTTAIGLIQGLGLRGRKVIGAIRQPSGGPTFNIKGSAAGGGLAQCIPLTPFSMGLTGDIDKIVNAHNLGMVALTSRMQHEFNYDDATLAKRNLKRLDIDPARVQCKWVMDFCAQALRNITIGQGGKMDGLDMDSGFAIAVSSELMAILAVSQSLQDMRERIGKIVLAYSKSGKPFTTHDL
;
A
#
# COMPACT_ATOMS: atom_id res chain seq x y z
N MET A 1 7.04 -18.98 28.86
CA MET A 1 6.15 -19.06 27.68
C MET A 1 4.75 -18.79 28.20
N PHE A 2 4.03 -17.81 27.64
CA PHE A 2 2.67 -17.51 28.10
C PHE A 2 1.76 -18.71 27.84
N ASN A 3 0.74 -18.92 28.67
CA ASN A 3 -0.22 -20.00 28.50
C ASN A 3 -1.21 -19.64 27.38
N LEU A 4 -0.76 -19.76 26.13
CA LEU A 4 -1.57 -19.44 24.95
C LEU A 4 -2.52 -20.60 24.60
N PRO A 5 -3.69 -20.32 23.99
CA PRO A 5 -4.59 -21.35 23.50
C PRO A 5 -3.89 -22.34 22.53
N ASP A 6 -4.27 -23.61 22.60
CA ASP A 6 -3.76 -24.65 21.71
C ASP A 6 -4.08 -24.31 20.24
N PRO A 7 -3.07 -24.13 19.37
CA PRO A 7 -3.26 -23.72 17.98
C PRO A 7 -3.94 -24.78 17.11
N THR A 8 -3.99 -26.03 17.56
CA THR A 8 -4.68 -27.12 16.84
C THR A 8 -6.18 -27.18 17.15
N LYS A 9 -6.62 -26.48 18.21
CA LYS A 9 -7.99 -26.53 18.73
C LYS A 9 -8.70 -25.18 18.72
N ASN A 10 -7.97 -24.09 18.48
CA ASN A 10 -8.51 -22.74 18.53
C ASN A 10 -8.20 -22.00 17.22
N PRO A 11 -9.10 -21.11 16.78
CA PRO A 11 -8.84 -20.28 15.62
C PRO A 11 -7.73 -19.25 15.90
N ASP A 12 -7.01 -18.86 14.85
CA ASP A 12 -5.86 -17.95 14.91
C ASP A 12 -6.13 -16.64 15.64
N TRP A 13 -7.33 -16.05 15.45
CA TRP A 13 -7.69 -14.79 16.09
C TRP A 13 -7.74 -14.88 17.61
N LYS A 14 -8.15 -16.03 18.16
CA LYS A 14 -8.25 -16.23 19.62
C LYS A 14 -6.86 -16.39 20.25
N ILE A 15 -5.94 -17.00 19.51
CA ILE A 15 -4.54 -17.12 19.91
C ILE A 15 -3.89 -15.74 19.92
N ALA A 16 -4.13 -14.94 18.88
CA ALA A 16 -3.63 -13.58 18.78
C ALA A 16 -4.18 -12.67 19.89
N GLU A 17 -5.49 -12.70 20.16
CA GLU A 17 -6.11 -11.92 21.25
C GLU A 17 -5.47 -12.23 22.62
N ALA A 18 -5.22 -13.52 22.90
CA ALA A 18 -4.52 -13.92 24.12
C ALA A 18 -3.05 -13.44 24.13
N ALA A 19 -2.36 -13.48 22.98
CA ALA A 19 -0.98 -13.02 22.86
C ALA A 19 -0.85 -11.49 22.96
N GLU A 20 -1.83 -10.73 22.47
CA GLU A 20 -1.84 -9.27 22.49
C GLU A 20 -1.82 -8.71 23.93
N GLN A 21 -2.36 -9.43 24.91
CA GLN A 21 -2.31 -9.06 26.34
C GLN A 21 -0.88 -8.99 26.90
N HIS A 22 0.06 -9.67 26.25
CA HIS A 22 1.46 -9.74 26.64
C HIS A 22 2.40 -9.10 25.62
N MET A 23 1.85 -8.36 24.66
CA MET A 23 2.62 -7.70 23.62
C MET A 23 3.47 -6.57 24.20
N LYS A 24 4.72 -6.51 23.76
CA LYS A 24 5.62 -5.39 24.09
C LYS A 24 5.13 -4.11 23.43
N THR A 25 5.33 -2.98 24.10
CA THR A 25 5.03 -1.68 23.49
C THR A 25 6.01 -1.38 22.35
N PRO A 26 5.64 -0.53 21.38
CA PRO A 26 6.57 -0.07 20.35
C PRO A 26 7.87 0.53 20.91
N GLN A 27 7.80 1.21 22.06
CA GLN A 27 8.97 1.78 22.73
C GLN A 27 9.90 0.69 23.29
N GLN A 28 9.35 -0.36 23.90
CA GLN A 28 10.13 -1.51 24.36
C GLN A 28 10.82 -2.21 23.20
N LEU A 29 10.07 -2.47 22.11
CA LEU A 29 10.62 -3.08 20.89
C LEU A 29 11.72 -2.21 20.27
N ALA A 30 11.50 -0.90 20.17
CA ALA A 30 12.48 0.05 19.63
C ALA A 30 13.80 0.01 20.42
N ALA A 31 13.72 0.05 21.76
CA ALA A 31 14.89 -0.05 22.63
C ALA A 31 15.66 -1.37 22.44
N GLU A 32 14.96 -2.50 22.29
CA GLU A 32 15.57 -3.82 22.08
C GLU A 32 16.31 -3.94 20.74
N ILE A 33 15.80 -3.30 19.69
CA ILE A 33 16.39 -3.34 18.34
C ILE A 33 17.34 -2.17 18.05
N GLY A 34 17.50 -1.23 19.00
CA GLY A 34 18.42 -0.09 18.86
C GLY A 34 17.89 1.08 18.01
N VAL A 35 16.57 1.22 17.91
CA VAL A 35 15.90 2.42 17.40
C VAL A 35 15.83 3.45 18.52
N LEU A 36 16.29 4.67 18.26
CA LEU A 36 16.32 5.75 19.24
C LEU A 36 14.93 6.36 19.45
N PRO A 37 14.63 6.94 20.63
CA PRO A 37 13.32 7.54 20.90
C PRO A 37 12.88 8.59 19.86
N GLU A 38 13.81 9.40 19.37
CA GLU A 38 13.58 10.42 18.34
C GLU A 38 13.38 9.85 16.93
N GLU A 39 13.75 8.59 16.70
CA GLU A 39 13.55 7.87 15.44
C GLU A 39 12.22 7.10 15.40
N LEU A 40 11.50 7.04 16.52
CA LEU A 40 10.23 6.35 16.64
C LEU A 40 9.08 7.35 16.52
N ILE A 41 8.12 7.07 15.62
CA ILE A 41 6.93 7.88 15.42
C ILE A 41 5.73 7.05 15.90
N PRO A 42 5.23 7.27 17.14
CA PRO A 42 4.15 6.47 17.69
C PRO A 42 2.87 6.56 16.86
N TYR A 43 2.18 5.44 16.70
CA TYR A 43 0.87 5.35 16.06
C TYR A 43 -0.10 4.61 16.99
N GLY A 44 -0.76 5.38 17.84
CA GLY A 44 -1.53 4.83 18.96
C GLY A 44 -0.61 4.09 19.95
N ARG A 45 -1.17 3.06 20.61
CA ARG A 45 -0.49 2.34 21.70
C ARG A 45 0.34 1.14 21.24
N GLN A 46 0.02 0.59 20.08
CA GLN A 46 0.48 -0.74 19.64
C GLN A 46 1.32 -0.70 18.36
N LEU A 47 1.29 0.41 17.62
CA LEU A 47 2.01 0.56 16.36
C LEU A 47 2.94 1.76 16.44
N ALA A 48 3.95 1.75 15.57
CA ALA A 48 4.79 2.92 15.32
C ALA A 48 5.30 2.87 13.88
N LYS A 49 5.57 4.04 13.32
CA LYS A 49 6.46 4.19 12.19
C LYS A 49 7.88 4.49 12.69
N ILE A 50 8.86 4.31 11.82
CA ILE A 50 10.26 4.67 12.10
C ILE A 50 10.71 5.75 11.12
N ASP A 51 11.52 6.69 11.59
CA ASP A 51 12.19 7.65 10.71
C ASP A 51 13.37 6.96 10.02
N GLN A 52 13.09 6.39 8.86
CA GLN A 52 14.07 5.71 8.03
C GLN A 52 15.26 6.61 7.68
N LYS A 53 15.05 7.92 7.46
CA LYS A 53 16.14 8.82 7.03
C LYS A 53 17.12 9.06 8.17
N MET A 54 16.62 9.29 9.39
CA MET A 54 17.46 9.44 10.57
C MET A 54 18.25 8.16 10.86
N ILE A 55 17.57 7.01 10.83
CA ILE A 55 18.20 5.70 11.08
C ILE A 55 19.30 5.42 10.05
N LEU A 56 19.01 5.57 8.75
CA LEU A 56 19.99 5.30 7.70
C LEU A 56 21.20 6.24 7.76
N LYS A 57 20.98 7.52 8.12
CA LYS A 57 22.08 8.47 8.31
C LYS A 57 22.97 8.07 9.49
N ARG A 58 22.38 7.67 10.62
CA ARG A 58 23.13 7.23 11.81
C ARG A 58 23.89 5.94 11.57
N LEU A 59 23.31 5.02 10.80
CA LEU A 59 23.86 3.69 10.54
C LEU A 59 24.67 3.57 9.23
N ALA A 60 25.00 4.69 8.58
CA ALA A 60 25.64 4.70 7.26
C ALA A 60 26.94 3.88 7.17
N ASN A 61 27.70 3.81 8.28
CA ASN A 61 28.97 3.09 8.36
C ASN A 61 28.85 1.72 9.06
N CYS A 62 27.64 1.27 9.37
CA CYS A 62 27.42 -0.01 10.02
C CYS A 62 27.45 -1.16 9.00
N LYS A 63 28.01 -2.30 9.42
CA LYS A 63 28.01 -3.52 8.61
C LYS A 63 26.58 -4.02 8.41
N GLN A 64 26.20 -4.31 7.17
CA GLN A 64 24.91 -4.91 6.86
C GLN A 64 24.77 -6.32 7.45
N GLY A 65 23.56 -6.63 7.93
CA GLY A 65 23.20 -7.95 8.41
C GLY A 65 23.07 -8.98 7.29
N LYS A 66 22.72 -10.22 7.65
CA LYS A 66 22.38 -11.25 6.66
C LYS A 66 20.94 -11.02 6.17
N PHE A 67 20.75 -11.08 4.85
CA PHE A 67 19.43 -11.07 4.23
C PHE A 67 18.99 -12.51 3.97
N ILE A 68 17.79 -12.86 4.44
CA ILE A 68 17.18 -14.19 4.25
C ILE A 68 15.82 -13.95 3.58
N ASP A 69 15.67 -14.47 2.36
CA ASP A 69 14.39 -14.45 1.64
C ASP A 69 13.65 -15.78 1.85
N VAL A 70 12.37 -15.69 2.19
CA VAL A 70 11.50 -16.85 2.40
C VAL A 70 10.53 -16.94 1.24
N THR A 71 10.77 -17.92 0.37
CA THR A 71 9.92 -18.22 -0.80
C THR A 71 9.19 -19.55 -0.64
N ALA A 72 8.30 -19.86 -1.58
CA ALA A 72 7.54 -21.10 -1.62
C ALA A 72 7.45 -21.63 -3.06
N ILE A 73 7.05 -22.90 -3.20
CA ILE A 73 6.66 -23.49 -4.48
C ILE A 73 5.41 -22.80 -5.06
N THR A 74 5.02 -23.17 -6.28
CA THR A 74 3.76 -22.71 -6.89
C THR A 74 2.58 -22.99 -5.95
N PRO A 75 1.72 -21.99 -5.66
CA PRO A 75 0.61 -22.16 -4.74
C PRO A 75 -0.36 -23.27 -5.15
N THR A 76 -0.87 -23.99 -4.16
CA THR A 76 -1.84 -25.06 -4.26
C THR A 76 -3.06 -24.76 -3.37
N PRO A 77 -4.23 -25.38 -3.62
CA PRO A 77 -5.41 -25.18 -2.76
C PRO A 77 -5.22 -25.57 -1.30
N LEU A 78 -4.19 -26.37 -0.97
CA LEU A 78 -3.90 -26.82 0.40
C LEU A 78 -3.19 -25.76 1.25
N GLY A 79 -2.56 -24.77 0.60
CA GLY A 79 -1.81 -23.70 1.26
C GLY A 79 -0.40 -24.12 1.70
N GLU A 80 0.56 -23.22 1.51
CA GLU A 80 1.99 -23.53 1.72
C GLU A 80 2.54 -23.00 3.05
N GLY A 81 1.77 -22.18 3.77
CA GLY A 81 2.21 -21.66 5.08
C GLY A 81 3.44 -20.74 5.02
N LYS A 82 3.66 -20.03 3.91
CA LYS A 82 4.85 -19.16 3.71
C LYS A 82 5.02 -18.10 4.81
N SER A 83 3.97 -17.33 5.12
CA SER A 83 4.03 -16.29 6.16
C SER A 83 4.25 -16.90 7.55
N THR A 84 3.59 -18.02 7.84
CA THR A 84 3.77 -18.78 9.09
C THR A 84 5.21 -19.26 9.24
N THR A 85 5.81 -19.77 8.17
CA THR A 85 7.21 -20.20 8.14
C THR A 85 8.16 -19.03 8.35
N ALA A 86 7.93 -17.89 7.69
CA ALA A 86 8.75 -16.69 7.87
C ALA A 86 8.73 -16.18 9.32
N ILE A 87 7.55 -16.09 9.94
CA ILE A 87 7.41 -15.63 11.33
C ILE A 87 8.01 -16.66 12.30
N GLY A 88 7.78 -17.95 12.08
CA GLY A 88 8.38 -19.02 12.87
C GLY A 88 9.91 -19.03 12.81
N LEU A 89 10.48 -18.75 11.63
CA LEU A 89 11.93 -18.61 11.45
C LEU A 89 12.47 -17.42 12.26
N ILE A 90 11.81 -16.27 12.21
CA ILE A 90 12.17 -15.08 13.00
C ILE A 90 12.13 -15.39 14.50
N GLN A 91 11.03 -15.98 14.98
CA GLN A 91 10.88 -16.37 16.38
C GLN A 91 11.95 -17.37 16.81
N GLY A 92 12.22 -18.40 16.00
CA GLY A 92 13.23 -19.43 16.26
C GLY A 92 14.65 -18.87 16.33
N LEU A 93 15.01 -17.96 15.41
CA LEU A 93 16.29 -17.26 15.44
C LEU A 93 16.44 -16.39 16.70
N GLY A 94 15.36 -15.70 17.10
CA GLY A 94 15.31 -14.93 18.34
C GLY A 94 15.54 -15.81 19.58
N LEU A 95 14.89 -16.97 19.66
CA LEU A 95 15.08 -17.96 20.74
C LEU A 95 16.51 -18.53 20.76
N ARG A 96 17.22 -18.50 19.63
CA ARG A 96 18.63 -18.89 19.52
C ARG A 96 19.60 -17.74 19.84
N GLY A 97 19.11 -16.60 20.35
CA GLY A 97 19.91 -15.45 20.73
C GLY A 97 20.41 -14.61 19.55
N ARG A 98 19.82 -14.75 18.36
CA ARG A 98 20.15 -13.91 17.20
C ARG A 98 19.33 -12.61 17.23
N LYS A 99 19.96 -11.48 16.90
CA LYS A 99 19.25 -10.22 16.61
C LYS A 99 18.64 -10.32 15.20
N VAL A 100 17.32 -10.39 15.12
CA VAL A 100 16.57 -10.66 13.88
C VAL A 100 15.34 -9.75 13.82
N ILE A 101 15.04 -9.27 12.61
CA ILE A 101 13.86 -8.45 12.30
C ILE A 101 13.19 -9.07 11.06
N GLY A 102 11.86 -9.10 11.04
CA GLY A 102 11.08 -9.51 9.89
C GLY A 102 10.52 -8.34 9.10
N ALA A 103 10.43 -8.50 7.78
CA ALA A 103 9.69 -7.60 6.91
C ALA A 103 8.62 -8.40 6.16
N ILE A 104 7.36 -7.99 6.27
CA ILE A 104 6.21 -8.61 5.59
C ILE A 104 5.37 -7.52 4.91
N ARG A 105 4.57 -7.92 3.92
CA ARG A 105 3.68 -7.00 3.21
C ARG A 105 2.44 -6.71 4.04
N GLN A 106 2.01 -5.45 4.06
CA GLN A 106 0.67 -5.10 4.53
C GLN A 106 -0.38 -5.78 3.64
N PRO A 107 -1.40 -6.45 4.22
CA PRO A 107 -2.52 -6.98 3.46
C PRO A 107 -3.48 -5.85 3.03
N SER A 108 -4.12 -6.05 1.88
CA SER A 108 -5.31 -5.27 1.49
C SER A 108 -6.46 -5.58 2.45
N GLY A 109 -7.21 -4.55 2.84
CA GLY A 109 -8.43 -4.71 3.64
C GLY A 109 -9.55 -5.39 2.87
N GLY A 110 -9.64 -5.18 1.56
CA GLY A 110 -10.72 -5.72 0.72
C GLY A 110 -10.92 -7.24 0.86
N PRO A 111 -9.88 -8.07 0.64
CA PRO A 111 -9.98 -9.52 0.80
C PRO A 111 -10.28 -9.98 2.23
N THR A 112 -9.90 -9.19 3.25
CA THR A 112 -10.14 -9.49 4.68
C THR A 112 -11.63 -9.65 4.97
N PHE A 113 -12.49 -8.86 4.31
CA PHE A 113 -13.94 -8.90 4.50
C PHE A 113 -14.66 -9.94 3.62
N ASN A 114 -13.92 -10.76 2.88
CA ASN A 114 -14.50 -11.75 1.97
C ASN A 114 -14.08 -13.17 2.38
N ILE A 115 -13.08 -13.75 1.70
CA ILE A 115 -12.70 -15.18 1.86
C ILE A 115 -11.40 -15.34 2.64
N LYS A 116 -10.49 -14.36 2.56
CA LYS A 116 -9.17 -14.46 3.16
C LYS A 116 -9.24 -13.88 4.57
N GLY A 117 -9.05 -14.72 5.59
CA GLY A 117 -8.70 -14.23 6.93
C GLY A 117 -7.39 -13.43 6.92
N SER A 118 -6.88 -13.10 8.10
CA SER A 118 -5.66 -12.29 8.21
C SER A 118 -4.45 -12.99 7.56
N ALA A 119 -3.70 -12.26 6.71
CA ALA A 119 -2.48 -12.76 6.06
C ALA A 119 -1.23 -12.69 6.96
N ALA A 120 -1.43 -12.62 8.28
CA ALA A 120 -0.41 -12.33 9.28
C ALA A 120 0.36 -13.56 9.78
N GLY A 121 0.29 -14.71 9.11
CA GLY A 121 0.82 -15.99 9.61
C GLY A 121 -0.31 -16.90 10.10
N GLY A 122 -0.01 -17.79 11.04
CA GLY A 122 -1.00 -18.71 11.63
C GLY A 122 -0.49 -19.45 12.86
N GLY A 123 -1.41 -19.94 13.70
CA GLY A 123 -1.12 -20.62 14.95
C GLY A 123 -0.33 -19.74 15.92
N LEU A 124 0.83 -20.21 16.40
CA LEU A 124 1.70 -19.46 17.31
C LEU A 124 2.69 -18.53 16.58
N ALA A 125 2.75 -18.61 15.25
CA ALA A 125 3.63 -17.82 14.40
C ALA A 125 2.79 -16.79 13.63
N GLN A 126 2.41 -15.73 14.34
CA GLN A 126 1.58 -14.64 13.83
C GLN A 126 2.23 -13.27 14.06
N CYS A 127 1.92 -12.31 13.18
CA CYS A 127 2.20 -10.89 13.37
C CYS A 127 0.98 -10.23 14.02
N ILE A 128 1.17 -9.70 15.22
CA ILE A 128 0.14 -9.02 16.02
C ILE A 128 0.50 -7.53 16.17
N PRO A 129 -0.48 -6.63 16.38
CA PRO A 129 -1.91 -6.88 16.58
C PRO A 129 -2.68 -7.16 15.28
N LEU A 130 -3.53 -8.19 15.27
CA LEU A 130 -4.18 -8.67 14.03
C LEU A 130 -5.16 -7.66 13.45
N THR A 131 -5.95 -7.02 14.32
CA THR A 131 -6.99 -6.08 13.89
C THR A 131 -6.37 -4.87 13.20
N PRO A 132 -5.43 -4.11 13.81
CA PRO A 132 -4.75 -3.04 13.08
C PRO A 132 -4.05 -3.55 11.82
N PHE A 133 -3.36 -4.70 11.87
CA PHE A 133 -2.67 -5.25 10.68
C PHE A 133 -3.61 -5.51 9.50
N SER A 134 -4.84 -5.96 9.77
CA SER A 134 -5.82 -6.32 8.73
C SER A 134 -6.75 -5.15 8.35
N MET A 135 -6.86 -4.13 9.21
CA MET A 135 -7.77 -2.98 9.10
C MET A 135 -7.00 -1.68 8.80
N GLY A 136 -6.10 -1.72 7.81
CA GLY A 136 -5.42 -0.53 7.30
C GLY A 136 -4.08 -0.17 7.96
N LEU A 137 -3.70 -0.84 9.04
CA LEU A 137 -2.43 -0.68 9.76
C LEU A 137 -2.19 0.77 10.18
N THR A 138 -1.34 1.49 9.44
CA THR A 138 -1.03 2.90 9.69
C THR A 138 -1.58 3.84 8.59
N GLY A 139 -2.52 3.33 7.78
CA GLY A 139 -3.20 4.08 6.70
C GLY A 139 -2.42 4.16 5.39
N ASP A 140 -1.39 3.33 5.19
CA ASP A 140 -0.50 3.44 4.02
C ASP A 140 -1.23 3.19 2.70
N ILE A 141 -2.10 2.18 2.65
CA ILE A 141 -2.95 1.92 1.47
C ILE A 141 -3.92 3.08 1.24
N ASP A 142 -4.48 3.70 2.28
CA ASP A 142 -5.38 4.85 2.14
C ASP A 142 -4.66 6.06 1.53
N LYS A 143 -3.39 6.28 1.88
CA LYS A 143 -2.56 7.31 1.25
C LYS A 143 -2.31 7.01 -0.23
N ILE A 144 -2.10 5.74 -0.59
CA ILE A 144 -1.99 5.32 -1.98
C ILE A 144 -3.30 5.55 -2.74
N VAL A 145 -4.45 5.22 -2.14
CA VAL A 145 -5.77 5.46 -2.73
C VAL A 145 -5.97 6.94 -3.02
N ASN A 146 -5.70 7.79 -2.02
CA ASN A 146 -5.83 9.24 -2.17
C ASN A 146 -4.90 9.80 -3.24
N ALA A 147 -3.62 9.40 -3.25
CA ALA A 147 -2.65 9.87 -4.24
C ALA A 147 -3.02 9.42 -5.66
N HIS A 148 -3.48 8.17 -5.82
CA HIS A 148 -3.89 7.63 -7.11
C HIS A 148 -5.13 8.36 -7.64
N ASN A 149 -6.16 8.47 -6.81
CA ASN A 149 -7.41 9.10 -7.21
C ASN A 149 -7.25 10.61 -7.41
N LEU A 150 -6.31 11.27 -6.73
CA LEU A 150 -5.94 12.65 -7.04
C LEU A 150 -5.42 12.80 -8.48
N GLY A 151 -4.61 11.85 -8.96
CA GLY A 151 -4.17 11.82 -10.36
C GLY A 151 -5.35 11.65 -11.33
N MET A 152 -6.31 10.79 -10.99
CA MET A 152 -7.54 10.64 -11.78
C MET A 152 -8.40 11.91 -11.78
N VAL A 153 -8.56 12.58 -10.63
CA VAL A 153 -9.26 13.87 -10.54
C VAL A 153 -8.59 14.93 -11.41
N ALA A 154 -7.26 15.03 -11.35
CA ALA A 154 -6.51 15.99 -12.17
C ALA A 154 -6.73 15.73 -13.66
N LEU A 155 -6.69 14.46 -14.08
CA LEU A 155 -6.91 14.03 -15.45
C LEU A 155 -8.33 14.39 -15.92
N THR A 156 -9.36 13.94 -15.21
CA THR A 156 -10.76 14.15 -15.64
C THR A 156 -11.15 15.62 -15.59
N SER A 157 -10.67 16.38 -14.61
CA SER A 157 -10.87 17.84 -14.55
C SER A 157 -10.21 18.53 -15.74
N ARG A 158 -8.99 18.11 -16.12
CA ARG A 158 -8.30 18.64 -17.29
C ARG A 158 -9.10 18.37 -18.57
N MET A 159 -9.60 17.15 -18.75
CA MET A 159 -10.43 16.77 -19.89
C MET A 159 -11.72 17.59 -19.95
N GLN A 160 -12.41 17.76 -18.83
CA GLN A 160 -13.63 18.57 -18.76
C GLN A 160 -13.36 20.04 -19.11
N HIS A 161 -12.29 20.64 -18.57
CA HIS A 161 -11.94 22.02 -18.91
C HIS A 161 -11.64 22.19 -20.40
N GLU A 162 -10.95 21.24 -21.02
CA GLU A 162 -10.68 21.28 -22.46
C GLU A 162 -11.96 21.08 -23.30
N PHE A 163 -12.91 20.28 -22.82
CA PHE A 163 -14.23 20.16 -23.45
C PHE A 163 -15.04 21.47 -23.33
N ASN A 164 -14.94 22.15 -22.19
CA ASN A 164 -15.76 23.32 -21.86
C ASN A 164 -15.27 24.64 -22.43
N TYR A 165 -13.98 24.75 -22.74
CA TYR A 165 -13.29 25.98 -23.11
C TYR A 165 -12.53 25.83 -24.43
N ASP A 166 -12.51 26.92 -25.21
CA ASP A 166 -11.69 27.04 -26.41
C ASP A 166 -10.22 27.32 -26.06
N ASP A 167 -9.35 27.23 -27.07
CA ASP A 167 -7.90 27.41 -26.89
C ASP A 167 -7.53 28.83 -26.45
N ALA A 168 -8.31 29.83 -26.87
CA ALA A 168 -8.13 31.22 -26.43
C ALA A 168 -8.38 31.38 -24.93
N THR A 169 -9.42 30.72 -24.40
CA THR A 169 -9.73 30.72 -22.96
C THR A 169 -8.71 29.93 -22.14
N LEU A 170 -8.24 28.79 -22.65
CA LEU A 170 -7.17 28.02 -22.01
C LEU A 170 -5.86 28.82 -21.96
N ALA A 171 -5.50 29.50 -23.06
CA ALA A 171 -4.28 30.32 -23.14
C ALA A 171 -4.28 31.48 -22.14
N LYS A 172 -5.43 32.11 -21.87
CA LYS A 172 -5.57 33.13 -20.81
C LYS A 172 -5.24 32.60 -19.41
N ARG A 173 -5.26 31.28 -19.22
CA ARG A 173 -4.90 30.58 -17.98
C ARG A 173 -3.53 29.90 -18.04
N ASN A 174 -2.72 30.23 -19.06
CA ASN A 174 -1.44 29.59 -19.35
C ASN A 174 -1.53 28.06 -19.55
N LEU A 175 -2.66 27.58 -20.08
CA LEU A 175 -2.88 26.17 -20.40
C LEU A 175 -2.88 25.95 -21.91
N LYS A 176 -2.22 24.88 -22.35
CA LYS A 176 -2.29 24.37 -23.73
C LYS A 176 -3.19 23.13 -23.76
N ARG A 177 -4.04 23.01 -24.77
CA ARG A 177 -4.85 21.79 -24.97
C ARG A 177 -3.95 20.56 -25.08
N LEU A 178 -4.24 19.54 -24.27
CA LEU A 178 -3.61 18.23 -24.31
C LEU A 178 -4.32 17.33 -25.33
N ASP A 179 -5.62 17.55 -25.54
CA ASP A 179 -6.46 16.79 -26.49
C ASP A 179 -6.45 15.29 -26.19
N ILE A 180 -6.60 14.97 -24.90
CA ILE A 180 -6.71 13.60 -24.38
C ILE A 180 -7.91 12.91 -25.01
N ASP A 181 -7.71 11.68 -25.48
CA ASP A 181 -8.77 10.82 -25.97
C ASP A 181 -9.43 10.09 -24.79
N PRO A 182 -10.74 10.30 -24.52
CA PRO A 182 -11.43 9.62 -23.42
C PRO A 182 -11.41 8.10 -23.54
N ALA A 183 -11.33 7.55 -24.75
CA ALA A 183 -11.23 6.10 -24.98
C ALA A 183 -9.82 5.54 -24.70
N ARG A 184 -8.83 6.41 -24.42
CA ARG A 184 -7.42 6.02 -24.21
C ARG A 184 -6.88 6.41 -22.84
N VAL A 185 -7.75 6.58 -21.85
CA VAL A 185 -7.34 6.64 -20.44
C VAL A 185 -6.92 5.24 -19.98
N GLN A 186 -5.70 5.13 -19.43
CA GLN A 186 -5.06 3.85 -19.11
C GLN A 186 -5.29 3.42 -17.66
N CYS A 187 -5.72 4.35 -16.81
CA CYS A 187 -5.93 4.11 -15.38
C CYS A 187 -7.42 4.07 -15.04
N LYS A 188 -7.76 3.18 -14.12
CA LYS A 188 -9.04 3.16 -13.41
C LYS A 188 -8.87 3.87 -12.07
N TRP A 189 -9.96 4.33 -11.48
CA TRP A 189 -9.95 4.75 -10.07
C TRP A 189 -9.54 3.57 -9.18
N VAL A 190 -9.15 3.82 -7.93
CA VAL A 190 -8.83 2.74 -6.99
C VAL A 190 -9.58 2.85 -5.69
N MET A 191 -9.88 1.69 -5.10
CA MET A 191 -10.39 1.53 -3.74
C MET A 191 -9.90 0.23 -3.14
N ASP A 192 -9.82 0.14 -1.81
CA ASP A 192 -9.35 -1.08 -1.15
C ASP A 192 -10.50 -2.01 -0.71
N PHE A 193 -11.48 -2.20 -1.60
CA PHE A 193 -12.63 -3.08 -1.40
C PHE A 193 -12.85 -4.01 -2.58
N CYS A 194 -13.39 -5.20 -2.32
CA CYS A 194 -13.73 -6.17 -3.37
C CYS A 194 -15.09 -5.83 -4.02
N ALA A 195 -15.13 -4.81 -4.88
CA ALA A 195 -16.35 -4.35 -5.56
C ALA A 195 -16.36 -4.74 -7.05
N GLN A 196 -16.81 -5.96 -7.38
CA GLN A 196 -16.85 -6.42 -8.78
C GLN A 196 -17.79 -5.58 -9.66
N ALA A 197 -18.87 -5.05 -9.08
CA ALA A 197 -19.85 -4.20 -9.75
C ALA A 197 -19.27 -2.87 -10.25
N LEU A 198 -18.12 -2.42 -9.72
CA LEU A 198 -17.46 -1.17 -10.12
C LEU A 198 -16.37 -1.36 -11.17
N ARG A 199 -16.17 -2.58 -11.69
CA ARG A 199 -15.10 -2.86 -12.66
C ARG A 199 -15.27 -2.09 -13.97
N ASN A 200 -16.50 -1.93 -14.44
CA ASN A 200 -16.84 -1.22 -15.66
C ASN A 200 -18.03 -0.32 -15.36
N ILE A 201 -17.83 0.98 -15.47
CA ILE A 201 -18.84 2.02 -15.23
C ILE A 201 -18.73 3.08 -16.32
N THR A 202 -19.75 3.91 -16.44
CA THR A 202 -19.68 5.16 -17.20
C THR A 202 -19.68 6.33 -16.20
N ILE A 203 -18.80 7.31 -16.39
CA ILE A 203 -18.67 8.50 -15.54
C ILE A 203 -18.98 9.77 -16.34
N GLY A 204 -19.07 10.92 -15.67
CA GLY A 204 -19.24 12.22 -16.33
C GLY A 204 -20.61 12.43 -16.97
N GLN A 205 -21.61 11.66 -16.53
CA GLN A 205 -23.00 11.79 -16.93
C GLN A 205 -23.61 13.08 -16.35
N GLY A 206 -24.47 13.74 -17.11
CA GLY A 206 -25.15 14.97 -16.69
C GLY A 206 -24.92 16.14 -17.63
N GLY A 207 -24.80 17.33 -17.06
CA GLY A 207 -24.58 18.57 -17.78
C GLY A 207 -23.10 18.94 -17.92
N LYS A 208 -22.86 20.11 -18.49
CA LYS A 208 -21.52 20.68 -18.76
C LYS A 208 -20.57 20.71 -17.53
N MET A 209 -21.14 20.73 -16.32
CA MET A 209 -20.41 20.83 -15.07
C MET A 209 -20.15 19.47 -14.37
N ASP A 210 -20.66 18.37 -14.91
CA ASP A 210 -20.64 17.06 -14.24
C ASP A 210 -19.52 16.12 -14.72
N GLY A 211 -18.63 16.61 -15.60
CA GLY A 211 -17.51 15.87 -16.17
C GLY A 211 -17.65 15.65 -17.67
N LEU A 212 -16.87 14.73 -18.21
CA LEU A 212 -16.97 14.27 -19.60
C LEU A 212 -17.47 12.83 -19.61
N ASP A 213 -18.51 12.55 -20.38
CA ASP A 213 -19.06 11.20 -20.55
C ASP A 213 -17.99 10.25 -21.13
N MET A 214 -17.63 9.22 -20.36
CA MET A 214 -16.64 8.21 -20.77
C MET A 214 -16.73 6.91 -19.96
N ASP A 215 -16.25 5.82 -20.58
CA ASP A 215 -16.04 4.54 -19.91
C ASP A 215 -14.92 4.65 -18.85
N SER A 216 -15.13 3.99 -17.72
CA SER A 216 -14.20 3.97 -16.60
C SER A 216 -14.40 2.73 -15.71
N GLY A 217 -13.83 2.75 -14.51
CA GLY A 217 -13.99 1.71 -13.51
C GLY A 217 -13.13 1.92 -12.29
N PHE A 218 -13.22 0.97 -11.36
CA PHE A 218 -12.38 0.86 -10.19
C PHE A 218 -11.52 -0.41 -10.24
N ALA A 219 -10.28 -0.29 -9.77
CA ALA A 219 -9.37 -1.38 -9.48
C ALA A 219 -9.07 -1.45 -7.98
N ILE A 220 -8.52 -2.58 -7.51
CA ILE A 220 -8.15 -2.73 -6.11
C ILE A 220 -6.91 -1.87 -5.79
N ALA A 221 -6.88 -1.20 -4.64
CA ALA A 221 -5.82 -0.24 -4.29
C ALA A 221 -4.40 -0.79 -4.42
N VAL A 222 -4.19 -2.04 -4.01
CA VAL A 222 -2.88 -2.72 -4.10
C VAL A 222 -2.42 -3.00 -5.53
N SER A 223 -3.28 -2.81 -6.54
CA SER A 223 -2.91 -2.90 -7.97
C SER A 223 -2.45 -1.57 -8.57
N SER A 224 -2.53 -0.47 -7.81
CA SER A 224 -2.02 0.84 -8.23
C SER A 224 -0.51 0.80 -8.50
N GLU A 225 -0.07 1.42 -9.59
CA GLU A 225 1.36 1.59 -9.89
C GLU A 225 2.11 2.35 -8.78
N LEU A 226 1.42 3.23 -8.04
CA LEU A 226 2.00 3.90 -6.87
C LEU A 226 2.45 2.92 -5.79
N MET A 227 1.82 1.75 -5.67
CA MET A 227 2.24 0.70 -4.74
C MET A 227 3.60 0.11 -5.15
N ALA A 228 3.80 -0.12 -6.45
CA ALA A 228 5.06 -0.59 -6.99
C ALA A 228 6.16 0.47 -6.83
N ILE A 229 5.85 1.73 -7.13
CA ILE A 229 6.78 2.85 -6.94
C ILE A 229 7.18 2.96 -5.47
N LEU A 230 6.23 2.90 -4.53
CA LEU A 230 6.52 2.95 -3.09
C LEU A 230 7.49 1.82 -2.67
N ALA A 231 7.31 0.61 -3.20
CA ALA A 231 8.12 -0.55 -2.84
C ALA A 231 9.57 -0.48 -3.33
N VAL A 232 9.86 0.29 -4.39
CA VAL A 232 11.19 0.36 -5.01
C VAL A 232 11.87 1.72 -4.89
N SER A 233 11.18 2.72 -4.36
CA SER A 233 11.71 4.09 -4.23
C SER A 233 12.78 4.16 -3.14
N GLN A 234 13.88 4.86 -3.43
CA GLN A 234 15.00 5.03 -2.49
C GLN A 234 14.94 6.36 -1.72
N SER A 235 14.16 7.33 -2.21
CA SER A 235 13.98 8.63 -1.58
C SER A 235 12.67 9.28 -2.03
N LEU A 236 12.28 10.38 -1.40
CA LEU A 236 11.12 11.17 -1.84
C LEU A 236 11.34 11.79 -3.23
N GLN A 237 12.58 12.13 -3.58
CA GLN A 237 12.91 12.67 -4.90
C GLN A 237 12.74 11.59 -5.97
N ASP A 238 13.33 10.41 -5.76
CA ASP A 238 13.19 9.25 -6.67
C ASP A 238 11.71 8.85 -6.82
N MET A 239 10.97 8.82 -5.71
CA MET A 239 9.53 8.59 -5.73
C MET A 239 8.80 9.62 -6.59
N ARG A 240 9.08 10.92 -6.41
CA ARG A 240 8.45 12.00 -7.19
C ARG A 240 8.76 11.87 -8.68
N GLU A 241 10.01 11.55 -9.04
CA GLU A 241 10.42 11.35 -10.43
C GLU A 241 9.75 10.15 -11.08
N ARG A 242 9.57 9.05 -10.33
CA ARG A 242 8.83 7.87 -10.80
C ARG A 242 7.35 8.15 -10.97
N ILE A 243 6.73 8.81 -10.00
CA ILE A 243 5.32 9.23 -10.09
C ILE A 243 5.13 10.07 -11.35
N GLY A 244 6.02 11.04 -11.59
CA GLY A 244 6.01 11.93 -12.75
C GLY A 244 6.04 11.22 -14.11
N LYS A 245 6.47 9.95 -14.16
CA LYS A 245 6.58 9.15 -15.39
C LYS A 245 5.37 8.25 -15.65
N ILE A 246 4.43 8.15 -14.71
CA ILE A 246 3.20 7.35 -14.86
C ILE A 246 2.42 7.92 -16.05
N VAL A 247 2.18 7.10 -17.07
CA VAL A 247 1.34 7.45 -18.22
C VAL A 247 -0.12 7.23 -17.85
N LEU A 248 -0.89 8.30 -17.80
CA LEU A 248 -2.31 8.27 -17.44
C LEU A 248 -3.23 8.07 -18.64
N ALA A 249 -2.88 8.67 -19.78
CA ALA A 249 -3.71 8.67 -20.97
C ALA A 249 -2.90 8.95 -22.24
N TYR A 250 -3.54 8.84 -23.39
CA TYR A 250 -3.00 9.26 -24.68
C TYR A 250 -3.88 10.35 -25.31
N SER A 251 -3.26 11.25 -26.07
CA SER A 251 -3.99 12.17 -26.95
C SER A 251 -4.69 11.41 -28.08
N LYS A 252 -5.59 12.10 -28.79
CA LYS A 252 -6.17 11.61 -30.05
C LYS A 252 -5.11 11.32 -31.12
N SER A 253 -3.99 12.06 -31.09
CA SER A 253 -2.83 11.82 -31.96
C SER A 253 -1.88 10.71 -31.48
N GLY A 254 -2.15 10.08 -30.32
CA GLY A 254 -1.35 8.99 -29.77
C GLY A 254 -0.14 9.43 -28.93
N LYS A 255 -0.04 10.73 -28.57
CA LYS A 255 1.00 11.22 -27.66
C LYS A 255 0.68 10.78 -26.22
N PRO A 256 1.62 10.18 -25.47
CA PRO A 256 1.40 9.85 -24.07
C PRO A 256 1.34 11.12 -23.20
N PHE A 257 0.48 11.09 -22.19
CA PHE A 257 0.45 12.08 -21.11
C PHE A 257 0.73 11.43 -19.78
N THR A 258 1.71 12.02 -19.11
CA THR A 258 2.17 11.59 -17.80
C THR A 258 1.51 12.40 -16.70
N THR A 259 1.62 11.95 -15.44
CA THR A 259 1.22 12.76 -14.28
C THR A 259 1.99 14.08 -14.19
N HIS A 260 3.20 14.19 -14.76
CA HIS A 260 3.97 15.43 -14.79
C HIS A 260 3.39 16.47 -15.76
N ASP A 261 2.61 16.04 -16.76
CA ASP A 261 1.96 16.93 -17.72
C ASP A 261 0.66 17.58 -17.18
N LEU A 262 0.18 17.13 -16.02
CA LEU A 262 -1.02 17.61 -15.33
C LEU A 262 -0.68 18.52 -14.14
#